data_AF-A0A1F5G490-F1
#
_entry.id   AF-A0A1F5G490-F1
#
_cell.length_a   1.000
_cell.length_b   1.000
_cell.length_c   1.000
_cell.angle_alpha   90.00
_cell.angle_beta   90.00
_cell.angle_gamma   90.00
#
_symmetry.space_group_name_H-M   'P 1'
#
loop_
_entity.id
_entity.type
_entity.pdbx_description
1 polymer ?
#
loop_
_entity_poly.entity_id
_entity_poly.type
_entity_poly.pdbx_seq_one_letter_code
_entity_poly.pdbx_strand_id
1 'polypeptide(L)'
;MLSKLKYQTLFDKMFKVDKSFFSGMLTKIGIAILALSLADLVFINYWMIRNSRTETSSQRPVETDIVSSPSPDIDDSPSPSASSFSTSTTPAETKVVETKTVVEKQTQTIVQTAQKEIFIPVGSGSTKSNSFVDLAGLQVSVDTTKYSPIDSVIFEGSIRVEGGNGKMYARLYQKDVGGVIGSQISTSSAAGVLGSSSSFLLPTGNRVYTVQAKTDLVEFPAYVDSARVKITLK
;
A
#
# COMPACT_ATOMS: atom_id res chain seq x y z
N MET A 1 -44.58 31.74 -43.70
CA MET A 1 -45.27 30.74 -42.85
C MET A 1 -45.50 29.38 -43.53
N LEU A 2 -45.53 29.28 -44.87
CA LEU A 2 -45.77 28.01 -45.59
C LEU A 2 -44.58 27.03 -45.66
N SER A 3 -43.34 27.44 -45.31
CA SER A 3 -42.18 26.53 -45.40
C SER A 3 -42.05 25.58 -44.20
N LYS A 4 -42.65 25.89 -43.04
CA LYS A 4 -42.50 25.06 -41.83
C LYS A 4 -43.38 23.80 -41.82
N LEU A 5 -44.53 23.79 -42.51
CA LEU A 5 -45.43 22.64 -42.48
C LEU A 5 -44.98 21.47 -43.36
N LYS A 6 -44.18 21.71 -44.41
CA LYS A 6 -43.73 20.65 -45.34
C LYS A 6 -42.59 19.79 -44.79
N TYR A 7 -41.82 20.30 -43.83
CA TYR A 7 -40.70 19.55 -43.23
C TYR A 7 -41.13 18.59 -42.14
N GLN A 8 -42.20 18.89 -41.39
CA GLN A 8 -42.71 18.00 -40.35
C GLN A 8 -43.31 16.70 -40.92
N THR A 9 -43.95 16.77 -42.08
CA THR A 9 -44.58 15.59 -42.71
C THR A 9 -43.57 14.64 -43.38
N LEU A 10 -42.39 15.14 -43.73
CA LEU A 10 -41.31 14.33 -44.31
C LEU A 10 -40.49 13.60 -43.25
N PHE A 11 -40.36 14.16 -42.05
CA PHE A 11 -39.62 13.53 -40.95
C PHE A 11 -40.38 12.34 -40.35
N ASP A 12 -41.69 12.45 -40.21
CA ASP A 12 -42.53 11.40 -39.59
C ASP A 12 -42.69 10.16 -40.49
N LYS A 13 -42.53 10.31 -41.80
CA LYS A 13 -42.51 9.19 -42.76
C LYS A 13 -41.16 8.46 -42.83
N MET A 14 -40.07 9.07 -42.35
CA MET A 14 -38.72 8.51 -42.49
C MET A 14 -38.26 7.69 -41.27
N PHE A 15 -39.02 7.69 -40.16
CA PHE A 15 -38.67 6.98 -38.92
C PHE A 15 -39.69 5.92 -38.48
N LYS A 16 -40.43 5.31 -39.41
CA LYS A 16 -41.06 4.00 -39.17
C LYS A 16 -39.99 2.91 -39.27
N VAL A 17 -39.15 2.81 -38.24
CA VAL A 17 -38.29 1.65 -38.03
C VAL A 17 -39.18 0.50 -37.58
N ASP A 18 -39.28 -0.55 -38.41
CA ASP A 18 -40.07 -1.74 -38.13
C ASP A 18 -39.52 -2.49 -36.90
N LYS A 19 -40.17 -2.29 -35.75
CA LYS A 19 -39.86 -2.99 -34.48
C LYS A 19 -39.87 -4.52 -34.60
N SER A 20 -40.54 -5.06 -35.62
CA SER A 20 -40.64 -6.48 -35.94
C SER A 20 -39.27 -7.12 -36.25
N PHE A 21 -38.38 -6.41 -36.94
CA PHE A 21 -37.08 -6.97 -37.35
C PHE A 21 -36.10 -7.13 -36.19
N PHE A 22 -36.11 -6.20 -35.22
CA PHE A 22 -35.16 -6.22 -34.10
C PHE A 22 -35.51 -7.28 -33.04
N SER A 23 -36.79 -7.61 -32.84
CA SER A 23 -37.21 -8.57 -31.81
C SER A 23 -36.68 -9.98 -32.08
N GLY A 24 -36.75 -10.46 -33.33
CA GLY A 24 -36.26 -11.80 -33.68
C GLY A 24 -34.74 -11.93 -33.63
N MET A 25 -34.01 -10.84 -33.91
CA MET A 25 -32.54 -10.84 -33.95
C MET A 25 -31.94 -10.68 -32.55
N LEU A 26 -32.51 -9.82 -31.70
CA LEU A 26 -32.08 -9.66 -30.30
C LEU A 26 -32.35 -10.90 -29.46
N THR A 27 -33.45 -11.61 -29.71
CA THR A 27 -33.76 -12.85 -28.98
C THR A 27 -32.70 -13.93 -29.24
N LYS A 28 -32.23 -14.08 -30.48
CA LYS A 28 -31.16 -15.05 -30.82
C LYS A 28 -29.83 -14.70 -30.17
N ILE A 29 -29.48 -13.42 -30.17
CA ILE A 29 -28.25 -12.92 -29.53
C ILE A 29 -28.32 -13.12 -28.01
N GLY A 30 -29.46 -12.80 -27.40
CA GLY A 30 -29.69 -13.03 -25.97
C GLY A 30 -29.56 -14.50 -25.57
N ILE A 31 -30.12 -15.43 -26.36
CA ILE A 31 -29.99 -16.87 -26.13
C ILE A 31 -28.53 -17.33 -26.29
N ALA A 32 -27.79 -16.82 -27.28
CA ALA A 32 -26.39 -17.19 -27.47
C ALA A 32 -25.51 -16.76 -26.29
N ILE A 33 -25.71 -15.56 -25.76
CA ILE A 33 -24.99 -15.05 -24.59
C ILE A 33 -25.35 -15.88 -23.35
N LEU A 34 -26.64 -16.22 -23.17
CA LEU A 34 -27.10 -17.06 -22.07
C LEU A 34 -26.45 -18.46 -22.13
N ALA A 35 -26.44 -19.09 -23.31
CA ALA A 35 -25.82 -20.40 -23.49
C ALA A 35 -24.32 -20.38 -23.19
N LEU A 36 -23.61 -19.33 -23.62
CA LEU A 36 -22.19 -19.16 -23.34
C LEU A 36 -21.91 -19.02 -21.84
N SER A 37 -22.74 -18.23 -21.13
CA SER A 37 -22.60 -18.05 -19.67
C SER A 37 -22.84 -19.34 -18.88
N LEU A 38 -23.79 -20.18 -19.31
CA LEU A 38 -24.07 -21.47 -18.69
C LEU A 38 -22.94 -22.48 -18.94
N ALA A 39 -22.38 -22.49 -20.15
CA ALA A 39 -21.24 -23.35 -20.48
C ALA A 39 -20.00 -23.01 -19.63
N ASP A 40 -19.74 -21.72 -19.43
CA ASP A 40 -18.60 -21.25 -18.64
C ASP A 40 -18.74 -21.62 -17.15
N LEU A 41 -19.95 -21.50 -16.59
CA LEU A 41 -20.26 -21.92 -15.21
C LEU A 41 -20.05 -23.44 -15.00
N VAL A 42 -20.49 -24.26 -15.96
CA VAL A 42 -20.29 -25.73 -15.90
C VAL A 42 -18.81 -26.08 -16.04
N PHE A 43 -18.08 -25.39 -16.91
CA PHE A 43 -16.65 -25.61 -17.11
C PHE A 43 -15.84 -25.30 -15.85
N ILE A 44 -16.06 -24.15 -15.22
CA ILE A 44 -15.39 -23.75 -13.97
C ILE A 44 -15.71 -24.73 -12.84
N ASN A 45 -16.98 -25.12 -12.68
CA ASN A 45 -17.39 -26.06 -11.64
C ASN A 45 -16.77 -27.45 -11.84
N TYR A 46 -16.72 -27.94 -13.08
CA TYR A 46 -16.06 -29.21 -13.41
C TYR A 46 -14.55 -29.17 -13.16
N TRP A 47 -13.90 -28.07 -13.53
CA TRP A 47 -12.46 -27.89 -13.33
C TRP A 47 -12.07 -27.84 -11.85
N MET A 48 -12.87 -27.16 -11.02
CA MET A 48 -12.63 -27.08 -9.57
C MET A 48 -12.70 -28.45 -8.89
N ILE A 49 -13.72 -29.27 -9.20
CA ILE A 49 -13.88 -30.61 -8.62
C ILE A 49 -12.73 -31.55 -9.03
N ARG A 50 -12.25 -31.45 -10.27
CA ARG A 50 -11.12 -32.27 -10.74
C ARG A 50 -9.80 -31.90 -10.08
N ASN A 51 -9.61 -30.63 -9.72
CA ASN A 51 -8.35 -30.13 -9.17
C ASN A 51 -8.31 -30.10 -7.62
N SER A 52 -9.39 -30.49 -6.94
CA SER A 52 -9.47 -30.47 -5.46
C SER A 52 -8.84 -31.68 -4.76
N ARG A 53 -7.90 -32.41 -5.38
CA ARG A 53 -7.22 -33.57 -4.78
C ARG A 53 -5.81 -33.24 -4.27
N THR A 54 -5.74 -32.45 -3.21
CA THR A 54 -4.62 -32.27 -2.27
C THR A 54 -5.17 -31.26 -1.27
N GLU A 55 -5.55 -31.60 -0.03
CA GLU A 55 -4.62 -32.02 1.01
C GLU A 55 -5.27 -32.99 2.01
N THR A 56 -4.62 -34.12 2.23
CA THR A 56 -4.87 -34.99 3.38
C THR A 56 -4.24 -34.36 4.61
N SER A 57 -5.07 -33.78 5.47
CA SER A 57 -4.70 -33.41 6.84
C SER A 57 -4.24 -34.65 7.61
N SER A 58 -2.97 -34.67 8.00
CA SER A 58 -2.40 -35.62 8.95
C SER A 58 -2.18 -34.91 10.28
N GLN A 59 -3.20 -34.90 11.13
CA GLN A 59 -3.03 -34.63 12.55
C GLN A 59 -2.81 -35.97 13.28
N ARG A 60 -1.59 -36.17 13.79
CA ARG A 60 -1.26 -37.23 14.73
C ARG A 60 -1.48 -36.72 16.17
N PRO A 61 -2.09 -37.50 17.07
CA PRO A 61 -2.40 -37.07 18.43
C PRO A 61 -1.19 -37.18 19.39
N VAL A 62 -1.15 -36.18 20.29
CA VAL A 62 -0.61 -36.09 21.66
C VAL A 62 0.24 -37.26 22.19
N GLU A 63 1.43 -36.92 22.71
CA GLU A 63 1.97 -37.60 23.88
C GLU A 63 2.61 -36.58 24.85
N THR A 64 2.20 -36.69 26.10
CA THR A 64 2.62 -35.92 27.27
C THR A 64 3.72 -36.70 27.96
N ASP A 65 4.86 -36.09 28.30
CA ASP A 65 5.74 -36.60 29.35
C ASP A 65 6.52 -35.49 30.09
N ILE A 66 6.01 -35.17 31.28
CA ILE A 66 6.66 -35.15 32.60
C ILE A 66 8.18 -34.79 32.71
N VAL A 67 8.43 -33.62 33.32
CA VAL A 67 9.45 -33.25 34.34
C VAL A 67 10.92 -33.72 34.18
N SER A 68 11.83 -32.75 34.12
CA SER A 68 12.99 -32.68 35.03
C SER A 68 13.62 -31.27 35.07
N SER A 69 13.62 -30.69 36.27
CA SER A 69 14.46 -29.58 36.72
C SER A 69 15.88 -30.11 36.99
N PRO A 70 16.94 -29.33 36.70
CA PRO A 70 17.62 -28.63 37.79
C PRO A 70 18.12 -27.21 37.43
N SER A 71 18.07 -26.31 38.41
CA SER A 71 18.89 -25.08 38.52
C SER A 71 20.02 -25.33 39.53
N PRO A 72 20.95 -24.40 39.76
CA PRO A 72 21.58 -23.41 38.87
C PRO A 72 23.13 -23.52 38.94
N ASP A 73 23.85 -22.98 37.95
CA ASP A 73 25.26 -22.62 38.15
C ASP A 73 25.53 -21.21 37.66
N ILE A 74 26.22 -20.50 38.54
CA ILE A 74 26.70 -19.13 38.49
C ILE A 74 28.03 -19.14 37.72
N ASP A 75 28.25 -18.14 36.86
CA ASP A 75 29.37 -17.18 36.92
C ASP A 75 29.89 -16.69 35.55
N ASP A 76 30.36 -15.45 35.61
CA ASP A 76 31.25 -14.73 34.69
C ASP A 76 30.70 -14.06 33.42
N SER A 77 30.32 -12.80 33.64
CA SER A 77 30.63 -11.65 32.77
C SER A 77 32.15 -11.51 32.61
N PRO A 78 32.67 -11.09 31.43
CA PRO A 78 32.85 -9.66 31.21
C PRO A 78 32.56 -9.16 29.77
N SER A 79 31.94 -7.99 29.70
CA SER A 79 32.02 -7.02 28.58
C SER A 79 33.31 -6.17 28.75
N PRO A 80 33.73 -5.25 27.84
CA PRO A 80 33.38 -4.98 26.44
C PRO A 80 34.65 -4.92 25.54
N SER A 81 34.50 -4.81 24.21
CA SER A 81 35.53 -4.19 23.37
C SER A 81 34.89 -3.36 22.27
N ALA A 82 34.80 -2.06 22.57
CA ALA A 82 34.61 -1.00 21.59
C ALA A 82 35.94 -0.80 20.85
N SER A 83 35.92 -1.00 19.53
CA SER A 83 37.03 -0.58 18.66
C SER A 83 36.63 0.71 17.96
N SER A 84 37.08 1.81 18.56
CA SER A 84 37.18 3.13 17.95
C SER A 84 38.17 3.11 16.78
N PHE A 85 37.73 3.48 15.58
CA PHE A 85 38.61 3.93 14.51
C PHE A 85 38.59 5.47 14.47
N SER A 86 39.73 6.08 14.77
CA SER A 86 40.03 7.50 14.58
C SER A 86 41.46 7.62 14.08
N THR A 87 41.62 8.18 12.87
CA THR A 87 42.83 8.85 12.34
C THR A 87 42.39 9.45 11.00
N SER A 88 42.12 10.75 10.82
CA SER A 88 43.00 11.93 10.82
C SER A 88 44.13 11.87 9.78
N THR A 89 44.03 12.70 8.73
CA THR A 89 45.08 13.35 7.89
C THR A 89 44.41 13.74 6.56
N THR A 90 44.56 14.89 5.90
CA THR A 90 45.25 16.18 6.10
C THR A 90 44.67 17.11 5.02
N PRO A 91 44.57 18.43 5.26
CA PRO A 91 44.07 19.40 4.27
C PRO A 91 45.17 19.73 3.25
N ALA A 92 44.87 19.61 1.96
CA ALA A 92 45.69 20.18 0.90
C ALA A 92 45.05 21.48 0.41
N GLU A 93 45.59 22.58 0.90
CA GLU A 93 45.43 23.94 0.42
C GLU A 93 46.09 24.06 -0.96
N THR A 94 45.31 24.35 -2.00
CA THR A 94 45.85 24.88 -3.27
C THR A 94 45.06 26.13 -3.63
N LYS A 95 45.73 27.26 -3.40
CA LYS A 95 45.35 28.62 -3.76
C LYS A 95 45.68 28.84 -5.25
N VAL A 96 44.68 29.09 -6.09
CA VAL A 96 44.86 29.79 -7.38
C VAL A 96 43.71 30.76 -7.60
N VAL A 97 44.08 31.92 -8.13
CA VAL A 97 43.46 33.23 -8.11
C VAL A 97 42.67 33.51 -9.41
N GLU A 98 41.53 34.21 -9.23
CA GLU A 98 40.76 35.09 -10.14
C GLU A 98 40.25 34.59 -11.50
N THR A 99 38.93 34.79 -11.72
CA THR A 99 38.43 35.72 -12.75
C THR A 99 37.01 36.20 -12.36
N LYS A 100 36.82 37.52 -12.39
CA LYS A 100 35.54 38.20 -12.17
C LYS A 100 34.54 37.90 -13.28
N THR A 101 33.32 37.51 -12.93
CA THR A 101 32.13 37.87 -13.71
C THR A 101 30.98 38.07 -12.73
N VAL A 102 30.69 39.33 -12.40
CA VAL A 102 29.50 39.73 -11.64
C VAL A 102 28.32 39.58 -12.58
N VAL A 103 27.60 38.47 -12.46
CA VAL A 103 26.24 38.34 -12.97
C VAL A 103 25.34 38.58 -11.76
N GLU A 104 24.70 39.75 -11.69
CA GLU A 104 23.60 40.01 -10.77
C GLU A 104 22.41 39.11 -11.13
N LYS A 105 22.49 37.85 -10.71
CA LYS A 105 21.31 37.00 -10.60
C LYS A 105 20.62 37.45 -9.32
N GLN A 106 19.53 38.21 -9.47
CA GLN A 106 18.57 38.44 -8.40
C GLN A 106 18.21 37.08 -7.78
N THR A 107 18.86 36.80 -6.65
CA THR A 107 18.59 35.60 -5.88
C THR A 107 17.38 35.99 -5.06
N GLN A 108 16.19 35.62 -5.53
CA GLN A 108 15.04 35.59 -4.64
C GLN A 108 15.44 34.68 -3.49
N THR A 109 15.71 35.28 -2.33
CA THR A 109 15.90 34.54 -1.10
C THR A 109 14.53 33.93 -0.79
N ILE A 110 14.31 32.70 -1.27
CA ILE A 110 13.23 31.87 -0.79
C ILE A 110 13.55 31.68 0.69
N VAL A 111 12.84 32.41 1.54
CA VAL A 111 12.84 32.16 2.98
C VAL A 111 12.13 30.82 3.16
N GLN A 112 12.90 29.73 3.05
CA GLN A 112 12.45 28.42 3.45
C GLN A 112 12.49 28.42 4.97
N THR A 113 11.37 28.79 5.60
CA THR A 113 11.18 28.51 7.02
C THR A 113 11.37 27.02 7.20
N ALA A 114 12.35 26.64 8.01
CA ALA A 114 12.61 25.24 8.32
C ALA A 114 11.39 24.69 9.05
N GLN A 115 10.54 23.96 8.32
CA GLN A 115 9.34 23.36 8.88
C GLN A 115 9.76 22.16 9.73
N LYS A 116 9.26 22.10 10.96
CA LYS A 116 9.66 21.05 11.90
C LYS A 116 8.96 19.73 11.54
N GLU A 117 9.74 18.68 11.32
CA GLU A 117 9.26 17.34 11.01
C GLU A 117 9.47 16.38 12.19
N ILE A 118 8.53 15.45 12.36
CA ILE A 118 8.59 14.38 13.35
C ILE A 118 8.36 13.06 12.63
N PHE A 119 9.22 12.08 12.89
CA PHE A 119 9.11 10.74 12.34
C PHE A 119 8.76 9.75 13.45
N ILE A 120 7.66 9.04 13.27
CA ILE A 120 7.21 8.00 14.19
C ILE A 120 7.41 6.66 13.50
N PRO A 121 8.45 5.88 13.86
CA PRO A 121 8.65 4.55 13.29
C PRO A 121 7.55 3.60 13.79
N VAL A 122 7.01 2.78 12.89
CA VAL A 122 5.98 1.79 13.20
C VAL A 122 6.52 0.37 13.16
N GLY A 123 7.48 0.08 12.27
CA GLY A 123 8.18 -1.20 12.22
C GLY A 123 8.16 -1.86 10.84
N SER A 124 8.26 -3.18 10.82
CA SER A 124 8.35 -4.01 9.62
C SER A 124 7.61 -5.33 9.82
N GLY A 125 7.08 -5.91 8.74
CA GLY A 125 6.30 -7.14 8.78
C GLY A 125 5.92 -7.63 7.39
N SER A 126 5.26 -8.77 7.33
CA SER A 126 4.83 -9.37 6.06
C SER A 126 3.49 -10.08 6.17
N THR A 127 2.86 -10.29 5.02
CA THR A 127 1.60 -11.03 4.93
C THR A 127 1.45 -11.71 3.58
N LYS A 128 0.74 -12.84 3.56
CA LYS A 128 0.32 -13.54 2.34
C LYS A 128 -1.16 -13.31 2.01
N SER A 129 -1.83 -12.44 2.75
CA SER A 129 -3.28 -12.23 2.64
C SER A 129 -3.66 -11.43 1.39
N ASN A 130 -4.76 -11.83 0.75
CA ASN A 130 -5.40 -11.08 -0.33
C ASN A 130 -6.38 -10.00 0.15
N SER A 131 -6.74 -10.02 1.43
CA SER A 131 -7.45 -8.94 2.13
C SER A 131 -6.49 -8.16 3.03
N PHE A 132 -6.83 -6.89 3.33
CA PHE A 132 -6.07 -6.12 4.30
C PHE A 132 -6.11 -6.79 5.67
N VAL A 133 -4.94 -7.10 6.21
CA VAL A 133 -4.77 -7.67 7.55
C VAL A 133 -3.75 -6.87 8.33
N ASP A 134 -3.93 -6.78 9.64
CA ASP A 134 -2.99 -6.12 10.54
C ASP A 134 -1.66 -6.88 10.54
N LEU A 135 -0.57 -6.15 10.35
CA LEU A 135 0.77 -6.72 10.49
C LEU A 135 1.12 -6.80 11.97
N ALA A 136 1.43 -8.01 12.44
CA ALA A 136 1.74 -8.27 13.84
C ALA A 136 2.92 -7.40 14.31
N GLY A 137 2.73 -6.69 15.43
CA GLY A 137 3.76 -5.82 16.01
C GLY A 137 3.88 -4.42 15.39
N LEU A 138 3.13 -4.10 14.33
CA LEU A 138 3.13 -2.77 13.71
C LEU A 138 1.95 -1.95 14.25
N GLN A 139 2.05 -1.57 15.52
CA GLN A 139 1.07 -0.73 16.20
C GLN A 139 1.76 0.43 16.91
N VAL A 140 1.20 1.63 16.78
CA VAL A 140 1.71 2.82 17.46
C VAL A 140 0.59 3.67 18.02
N SER A 141 0.80 4.22 19.21
CA SER A 141 -0.08 5.22 19.82
C SER A 141 0.43 6.61 19.47
N VAL A 142 -0.41 7.42 18.86
CA VAL A 142 -0.09 8.81 18.51
C VAL A 142 -1.05 9.72 19.26
N ASP A 143 -0.50 10.57 20.12
CA ASP A 143 -1.25 11.60 20.85
C ASP A 143 -1.04 12.95 20.19
N THR A 144 -2.04 13.39 19.41
CA THR A 144 -1.91 14.63 18.65
C THR A 144 -1.85 15.88 19.54
N THR A 145 -2.26 15.78 20.81
CA THR A 145 -2.27 16.92 21.74
C THR A 145 -0.88 17.29 22.23
N LYS A 146 0.10 16.38 22.05
CA LYS A 146 1.51 16.60 22.39
C LYS A 146 2.31 17.29 21.29
N TYR A 147 1.71 17.50 20.12
CA TYR A 147 2.36 18.19 19.01
C TYR A 147 1.81 19.62 18.89
N SER A 148 2.67 20.54 18.47
CA SER A 148 2.22 21.84 17.94
C SER A 148 1.22 21.63 16.79
N PRO A 149 0.43 22.65 16.41
CA PRO A 149 -0.54 22.51 15.32
C PRO A 149 0.06 21.80 14.11
N ILE A 150 -0.52 20.65 13.77
CA ILE A 150 -0.06 19.80 12.67
C ILE A 150 -0.47 20.46 11.36
N ASP A 151 0.47 20.54 10.42
CA ASP A 151 0.23 21.01 9.07
C ASP A 151 -0.21 19.85 8.17
N SER A 152 0.57 18.77 8.13
CA SER A 152 0.25 17.57 7.35
C SER A 152 0.84 16.30 7.94
N VAL A 153 0.24 15.16 7.60
CA VAL A 153 0.73 13.83 7.97
C VAL A 153 0.83 12.96 6.72
N ILE A 154 1.93 12.21 6.59
CA ILE A 154 2.21 11.31 5.46
C ILE A 154 2.62 9.95 6.02
N PHE A 155 2.10 8.88 5.41
CA PHE A 155 2.55 7.52 5.66
C PHE A 155 3.65 7.18 4.65
N GLU A 156 4.80 6.76 5.16
CA GLU A 156 5.94 6.35 4.34
C GLU A 156 6.36 4.93 4.71
N GLY A 157 6.79 4.15 3.74
CA GLY A 157 7.32 2.83 4.02
C GLY A 157 8.10 2.23 2.86
N SER A 158 9.15 1.47 3.19
CA SER A 158 9.83 0.61 2.22
C SER A 158 9.02 -0.66 2.05
N ILE A 159 8.46 -0.84 0.86
CA ILE A 159 7.57 -1.95 0.55
C ILE A 159 8.06 -2.72 -0.67
N ARG A 160 7.77 -4.03 -0.71
CA ARG A 160 8.06 -4.91 -1.84
C ARG A 160 7.12 -6.11 -1.86
N VAL A 161 6.96 -6.70 -3.03
CA VAL A 161 6.26 -7.98 -3.22
C VAL A 161 7.27 -9.05 -3.60
N GLU A 162 7.09 -10.27 -3.10
CA GLU A 162 8.03 -11.37 -3.38
C GLU A 162 8.21 -11.59 -4.88
N GLY A 163 9.47 -11.55 -5.34
CA GLY A 163 9.81 -11.75 -6.75
C GLY A 163 9.28 -10.69 -7.71
N GLY A 164 8.64 -9.60 -7.23
CA GLY A 164 8.04 -8.58 -8.09
C GLY A 164 6.78 -9.04 -8.82
N ASN A 165 6.16 -10.11 -8.35
CA ASN A 165 4.98 -10.68 -8.96
C ASN A 165 3.70 -10.14 -8.33
N GLY A 166 2.80 -9.61 -9.17
CA GLY A 166 1.57 -8.98 -8.70
C GLY A 166 1.80 -7.60 -8.11
N LYS A 167 0.92 -7.21 -7.19
CA LYS A 167 0.98 -5.90 -6.52
C LYS A 167 0.65 -6.06 -5.06
N MET A 168 1.36 -5.32 -4.22
CA MET A 168 1.08 -5.23 -2.80
C MET A 168 0.65 -3.82 -2.40
N TYR A 169 -0.07 -3.75 -1.29
CA TYR A 169 -0.62 -2.52 -0.74
C TYR A 169 -0.36 -2.49 0.75
N ALA A 170 0.00 -1.32 1.28
CA ALA A 170 0.07 -1.05 2.70
C ALA A 170 -0.70 0.22 3.03
N ARG A 171 -1.35 0.29 4.18
CA ARG A 171 -2.11 1.46 4.66
C ARG A 171 -2.09 1.55 6.17
N LEU A 172 -2.42 2.72 6.71
CA LEU A 172 -2.74 2.86 8.12
C LEU A 172 -4.20 2.51 8.39
N TYR A 173 -4.44 1.90 9.53
CA TYR A 173 -5.75 1.56 10.05
C TYR A 173 -5.86 2.05 11.49
N GLN A 174 -6.95 2.76 11.81
CA GLN A 174 -7.28 3.18 13.15
C GLN A 174 -8.42 2.30 13.68
N LYS A 175 -8.24 1.73 14.87
CA LYS A 175 -9.18 0.74 15.44
C LYS A 175 -10.62 1.26 15.59
N ASP A 176 -10.80 2.54 15.89
CA ASP A 176 -12.12 3.13 16.15
C ASP A 176 -12.87 3.59 14.88
N VAL A 177 -12.14 3.89 13.80
CA VAL A 177 -12.68 4.59 12.61
C VAL A 177 -12.56 3.73 11.36
N GLY A 178 -11.54 2.88 11.28
CA GLY A 178 -11.24 2.05 10.13
C GLY A 178 -9.97 2.51 9.38
N GLY A 179 -9.92 2.20 8.07
CA GLY A 179 -8.78 2.57 7.23
C GLY A 179 -8.61 4.08 7.13
N VAL A 180 -7.39 4.58 7.34
CA VAL A 180 -7.09 6.01 7.23
C VAL A 180 -7.05 6.40 5.76
N ILE A 181 -8.00 7.24 5.35
CA ILE A 181 -8.14 7.70 3.96
C ILE A 181 -6.87 8.47 3.55
N GLY A 182 -6.36 8.17 2.35
CA GLY A 182 -5.14 8.80 1.84
C GLY A 182 -3.82 8.25 2.37
N SER A 183 -3.85 7.26 3.28
CA SER A 183 -2.62 6.65 3.84
C SER A 183 -2.06 5.48 3.00
N GLN A 184 -2.76 5.05 1.94
CA GLN A 184 -2.37 3.85 1.21
C GLN A 184 -1.17 4.09 0.28
N ILE A 185 -0.22 3.16 0.30
CA ILE A 185 0.90 3.05 -0.65
C ILE A 185 0.86 1.67 -1.33
N SER A 186 1.48 1.56 -2.50
CA SER A 186 1.50 0.30 -3.26
C SER A 186 2.74 0.17 -4.14
N THR A 187 3.15 -1.06 -4.41
CA THR A 187 4.26 -1.37 -5.32
C THR A 187 4.07 -2.73 -5.99
N SER A 188 4.73 -2.92 -7.12
CA SER A 188 4.92 -4.21 -7.80
C SER A 188 6.41 -4.60 -7.88
N SER A 189 7.28 -3.89 -7.15
CA SER A 189 8.72 -4.13 -7.16
C SER A 189 9.11 -5.37 -6.34
N ALA A 190 10.09 -6.12 -6.84
CA ALA A 190 10.76 -7.19 -6.10
C ALA A 190 11.71 -6.64 -5.03
N ALA A 191 12.31 -5.47 -5.30
CA ALA A 191 13.18 -4.76 -4.37
C ALA A 191 12.37 -3.82 -3.47
N GLY A 192 12.87 -3.58 -2.25
CA GLY A 192 12.30 -2.59 -1.32
C GLY A 192 12.31 -1.20 -1.93
N VAL A 193 11.12 -0.61 -2.13
CA VAL A 193 10.96 0.75 -2.65
C VAL A 193 10.26 1.61 -1.61
N LEU A 194 10.81 2.80 -1.36
CA LEU A 194 10.20 3.78 -0.47
C LEU A 194 8.96 4.39 -1.14
N GLY A 195 7.78 4.00 -0.66
CA GLY A 195 6.51 4.61 -1.01
C GLY A 195 6.13 5.73 -0.04
N SER A 196 5.45 6.77 -0.54
CA SER A 196 4.86 7.84 0.27
C SER A 196 3.39 8.01 -0.11
N SER A 197 2.53 8.17 0.89
CA SER A 197 1.10 8.38 0.71
C SER A 197 0.77 9.83 0.34
N SER A 198 -0.49 10.11 0.02
CA SER A 198 -0.98 11.50 0.05
C SER A 198 -0.99 12.02 1.48
N SER A 199 -1.03 13.35 1.65
CA SER A 199 -1.22 13.93 2.98
C SER A 199 -2.62 13.63 3.51
N PHE A 200 -2.71 13.42 4.83
CA PHE A 200 -3.96 13.25 5.55
C PHE A 200 -3.88 13.91 6.92
N LEU A 201 -5.02 13.97 7.62
CA LEU A 201 -5.13 14.53 8.96
C LEU A 201 -5.36 13.41 9.98
N LEU A 202 -4.77 13.57 11.16
CA LEU A 202 -5.04 12.70 12.30
C LEU A 202 -6.15 13.32 13.16
N PRO A 203 -7.16 12.53 13.58
CA PRO A 203 -8.11 12.97 14.59
C PRO A 203 -7.42 13.41 15.88
N THR A 204 -8.03 14.35 16.60
CA THR A 204 -7.48 14.84 17.85
C THR A 204 -7.49 13.78 18.96
N GLY A 205 -6.47 13.82 19.82
CA GLY A 205 -6.33 12.97 21.00
C GLY A 205 -5.33 11.83 20.83
N ASN A 206 -5.32 10.91 21.80
CA ASN A 206 -4.51 9.70 21.75
C ASN A 206 -5.24 8.59 20.98
N ARG A 207 -4.67 8.17 19.85
CA ARG A 207 -5.23 7.15 18.96
C ARG A 207 -4.19 6.08 18.65
N VAL A 208 -4.68 4.85 18.49
CA VAL A 208 -3.85 3.70 18.12
C VAL A 208 -4.01 3.42 16.64
N TYR A 209 -2.89 3.42 15.93
CA TYR A 209 -2.79 3.12 14.51
C TYR A 209 -2.01 1.83 14.31
N THR A 210 -2.47 1.01 13.36
CA THR A 210 -1.77 -0.19 12.92
C THR A 210 -1.53 -0.15 11.41
N VAL A 211 -0.46 -0.79 10.95
CA VAL A 211 -0.21 -0.97 9.53
C VAL A 211 -0.91 -2.23 9.06
N GLN A 212 -1.78 -2.06 8.06
CA GLN A 212 -2.36 -3.17 7.34
C GLN A 212 -1.67 -3.35 5.99
N ALA A 213 -1.53 -4.60 5.56
CA ALA A 213 -1.04 -4.90 4.23
C ALA A 213 -1.87 -6.00 3.56
N LYS A 214 -1.77 -6.06 2.23
CA LYS A 214 -2.28 -7.15 1.40
C LYS A 214 -1.41 -7.32 0.15
N THR A 215 -1.47 -8.50 -0.45
CA THR A 215 -0.95 -8.81 -1.78
C THR A 215 -2.10 -9.22 -2.70
N ASP A 216 -2.03 -8.97 -3.99
CA ASP A 216 -3.04 -9.47 -4.92
C ASP A 216 -2.88 -10.98 -5.20
N LEU A 217 -1.69 -11.54 -4.95
CA LEU A 217 -1.37 -12.94 -5.17
C LEU A 217 -0.81 -13.56 -3.88
N VAL A 218 -1.55 -14.50 -3.28
CA VAL A 218 -1.21 -15.10 -1.98
C VAL A 218 0.11 -15.89 -1.98
N GLU A 219 0.51 -16.40 -3.14
CA GLU A 219 1.80 -17.09 -3.35
C GLU A 219 3.00 -16.13 -3.28
N PHE A 220 2.77 -14.82 -3.44
CA PHE A 220 3.80 -13.78 -3.43
C PHE A 220 3.55 -12.82 -2.25
N PRO A 221 4.16 -13.10 -1.09
CA PRO A 221 3.99 -12.30 0.12
C PRO A 221 4.29 -10.82 -0.10
N ALA A 222 3.48 -9.98 0.53
CA ALA A 222 3.75 -8.55 0.70
C ALA A 222 4.70 -8.35 1.87
N TYR A 223 5.75 -7.56 1.67
CA TYR A 223 6.69 -7.18 2.71
C TYR A 223 6.67 -5.66 2.91
N VAL A 224 6.57 -5.27 4.18
CA VAL A 224 6.83 -3.92 4.65
C VAL A 224 8.16 -3.98 5.39
N ASP A 225 9.25 -3.60 4.73
CA ASP A 225 10.60 -3.65 5.30
C ASP A 225 10.82 -2.54 6.33
N SER A 226 10.12 -1.41 6.16
CA SER A 226 10.04 -0.33 7.15
C SER A 226 8.78 0.50 6.93
N ALA A 227 8.19 1.00 8.01
CA ALA A 227 7.06 1.90 7.97
C ALA A 227 7.23 3.01 9.01
N ARG A 228 6.84 4.22 8.65
CA ARG A 228 6.85 5.39 9.53
C ARG A 228 5.74 6.37 9.18
N VAL A 229 5.33 7.15 10.16
CA VAL A 229 4.45 8.30 9.99
C VAL A 229 5.30 9.55 10.07
N LYS A 230 5.27 10.38 9.02
CA LYS A 230 5.89 11.70 9.00
C LYS A 230 4.83 12.74 9.34
N ILE A 231 5.08 13.53 10.37
CA ILE A 231 4.23 14.65 10.79
C ILE A 231 5.00 15.93 10.55
N THR A 232 4.42 16.83 9.77
CA THR A 232 4.95 18.16 9.51
C THR A 232 4.16 19.16 10.35
N LEU A 233 4.85 19.98 11.14
CA LEU A 233 4.25 20.99 12.01
C LEU A 233 4.15 22.35 11.31
N LYS A 234 3.26 23.21 11.78
CA LYS A 234 3.16 24.60 11.31
C LYS A 234 4.29 25.48 11.86
#